data_AF-A0A958WSG6-F1
#
_entry.id   AF-A0A958WSG6-F1
#
_cell.length_a   1.000
_cell.length_b   1.000
_cell.length_c   1.000
_cell.angle_alpha   90.00
_cell.angle_beta   90.00
_cell.angle_gamma   90.00
#
_symmetry.space_group_name_H-M   'P 1'
#
loop_
_entity.id
_entity.type
_entity.pdbx_description
1 polymer ?
#
loop_
_entity_poly.entity_id
_entity_poly.type
_entity_poly.pdbx_seq_one_letter_code
_entity_poly.pdbx_strand_id
1 'polypeptide(L)'
;MPDLIIIAGANGAGKTTFARPYVKEFGYDFLNADDIAKTLADRGEKSPMIAAGRMFFEQLNKFLDNRQSIVVETTLSGSYINKVAQRAKALGYYLKVIYLFVDSPEVCILRVKGRLLKGGHDVPEEDIERRFYRSLRNFWENFRPISDEWNLIYNGEIGWQLTATGNKTEFEILNEILMQFFNLILEK
;
A
#
# COMPACT_ATOMS: atom_id res chain seq x y z
N MET A 1 6.47 9.15 20.27
CA MET A 1 6.66 9.31 18.81
C MET A 1 5.56 8.51 18.14
N PRO A 2 4.69 9.11 17.32
CA PRO A 2 3.62 8.37 16.66
C PRO A 2 4.12 7.63 15.41
N ASP A 3 3.43 6.55 15.05
CA ASP A 3 3.80 5.69 13.93
C ASP A 3 2.85 5.90 12.74
N LEU A 4 3.42 6.01 11.55
CA LEU A 4 2.67 5.90 10.29
C LEU A 4 3.14 4.62 9.60
N ILE A 5 2.28 3.60 9.60
CA ILE A 5 2.57 2.32 8.96
C ILE A 5 1.80 2.26 7.64
N ILE A 6 2.53 2.20 6.53
CA ILE A 6 1.96 2.15 5.18
C ILE A 6 2.08 0.73 4.65
N ILE A 7 0.94 0.09 4.36
CA ILE A 7 0.87 -1.19 3.67
C ILE A 7 0.52 -0.90 2.20
N ALA A 8 1.47 -1.16 1.31
CA ALA A 8 1.50 -0.67 -0.06
C ALA A 8 1.68 -1.79 -1.10
N GLY A 9 1.38 -1.48 -2.36
CA GLY A 9 1.38 -2.44 -3.47
C GLY A 9 0.18 -2.29 -4.40
N ALA A 10 0.28 -2.82 -5.62
CA ALA A 10 -0.79 -2.72 -6.63
C ALA A 10 -2.13 -3.33 -6.17
N ASN A 11 -3.23 -3.00 -6.85
CA ASN A 11 -4.50 -3.72 -6.70
C ASN A 11 -4.23 -5.22 -6.96
N GLY A 12 -4.76 -6.13 -6.13
CA GLY A 12 -4.49 -7.56 -6.25
C GLY A 12 -3.16 -8.06 -5.65
N ALA A 13 -2.29 -7.17 -5.14
CA ALA A 13 -1.02 -7.57 -4.51
C ALA A 13 -1.17 -8.28 -3.14
N GLY A 14 -2.37 -8.31 -2.55
CA GLY A 14 -2.65 -9.01 -1.28
C GLY A 14 -2.51 -8.17 0.00
N LYS A 15 -2.43 -6.85 -0.13
CA LYS A 15 -2.28 -5.88 0.98
C LYS A 15 -3.29 -6.09 2.12
N THR A 16 -4.59 -6.13 1.82
CA THR A 16 -5.64 -6.26 2.85
C THR A 16 -5.52 -7.55 3.64
N THR A 17 -5.17 -8.66 2.98
CA THR A 17 -4.95 -9.94 3.65
C THR A 17 -3.73 -9.87 4.57
N PHE A 18 -2.66 -9.23 4.10
CA PHE A 18 -1.44 -9.02 4.87
C PHE A 18 -1.63 -8.07 6.07
N ALA A 19 -2.48 -7.05 5.92
CA ALA A 19 -2.69 -6.01 6.94
C ALA A 19 -3.40 -6.52 8.20
N ARG A 20 -4.31 -7.49 8.07
CA ARG A 20 -5.21 -7.91 9.18
C ARG A 20 -4.49 -8.34 10.46
N PRO A 21 -3.47 -9.21 10.43
CA PRO A 21 -2.73 -9.59 11.63
C PRO A 21 -1.99 -8.39 12.24
N TYR A 22 -1.39 -7.56 11.39
CA TYR A 22 -0.63 -6.37 11.79
C TYR A 22 -1.50 -5.39 12.57
N VAL A 23 -2.65 -5.00 12.01
CA VAL A 23 -3.58 -4.08 12.66
C VAL A 23 -4.01 -4.59 14.05
N LYS A 24 -4.27 -5.90 14.16
CA LYS A 24 -4.68 -6.52 15.43
C LYS A 24 -3.57 -6.51 16.48
N GLU A 25 -2.31 -6.67 16.07
CA GLU A 25 -1.15 -6.68 16.97
C GLU A 25 -0.83 -5.29 17.53
N PHE A 26 -0.84 -4.26 16.68
CA PHE A 26 -0.50 -2.89 17.11
C PHE A 26 -1.66 -2.17 17.81
N GLY A 27 -2.91 -2.59 17.60
CA GLY A 27 -4.09 -1.91 18.14
C GLY A 27 -4.30 -0.51 17.57
N TYR A 28 -3.67 -0.18 16.44
CA TYR A 28 -3.82 1.09 15.73
C TYR A 28 -5.07 1.08 14.84
N ASP A 29 -5.63 2.25 14.60
CA ASP A 29 -6.68 2.42 13.60
C ASP A 29 -6.15 2.06 12.20
N PHE A 30 -7.03 1.44 11.40
CA PHE A 30 -6.73 1.03 10.04
C PHE A 30 -7.59 1.81 9.05
N LEU A 31 -6.91 2.46 8.10
CA LEU A 31 -7.55 3.28 7.08
C LEU A 31 -7.33 2.70 5.69
N ASN A 32 -8.43 2.40 5.01
CA ASN A 32 -8.45 1.83 3.67
C ASN A 32 -9.54 2.49 2.83
N ALA A 33 -9.17 3.00 1.65
CA ALA A 33 -10.12 3.68 0.76
C ALA A 33 -11.22 2.72 0.24
N ASP A 34 -10.91 1.44 0.05
CA ASP A 34 -11.87 0.46 -0.47
C ASP A 34 -12.96 0.14 0.57
N ASP A 35 -12.62 0.09 1.86
CA ASP A 35 -13.58 -0.14 2.95
C ASP A 35 -14.51 1.08 3.13
N ILE A 36 -13.96 2.29 3.00
CA ILE A 36 -14.76 3.53 2.99
C ILE A 36 -15.70 3.53 1.77
N ALA A 37 -15.19 3.20 0.58
CA ALA A 37 -15.99 3.18 -0.64
C ALA A 37 -17.13 2.16 -0.56
N LYS A 38 -16.88 0.98 -0.01
CA LYS A 38 -17.91 -0.03 0.23
C LYS A 38 -19.01 0.50 1.15
N THR A 39 -18.61 1.10 2.28
CA THR A 39 -19.57 1.69 3.24
C THR A 39 -20.42 2.80 2.62
N LEU A 40 -19.82 3.62 1.73
CA LEU A 40 -20.54 4.66 1.01
C LEU A 40 -21.49 4.10 -0.05
N ALA A 41 -21.06 3.07 -0.78
CA ALA A 41 -21.89 2.38 -1.78
C ALA A 41 -23.12 1.75 -1.12
N ASP A 42 -22.95 1.09 0.04
CA ASP A 42 -24.04 0.50 0.82
C ASP A 42 -25.05 1.56 1.31
N ARG A 43 -24.62 2.83 1.41
CA ARG A 43 -25.46 3.98 1.75
C ARG A 43 -26.07 4.69 0.54
N GLY A 44 -25.86 4.19 -0.68
CA GLY A 44 -26.41 4.75 -1.91
C GLY A 44 -25.65 5.95 -2.48
N GLU A 45 -24.37 6.16 -2.10
CA GLU A 45 -23.53 7.20 -2.69
C GLU A 45 -23.37 7.00 -4.21
N LYS A 46 -23.52 8.07 -4.99
CA LYS A 46 -23.45 8.00 -6.46
C LYS A 46 -22.04 7.77 -6.98
N SER A 47 -21.04 8.28 -6.26
CA SER A 47 -19.62 8.18 -6.65
C SER A 47 -18.75 7.76 -5.47
N PRO A 48 -18.95 6.53 -4.96
CA PRO A 48 -18.38 6.09 -3.68
C PRO A 48 -16.84 6.13 -3.68
N MET A 49 -16.19 5.79 -4.79
CA MET A 49 -14.72 5.81 -4.90
C MET A 49 -14.13 7.23 -4.78
N ILE A 50 -14.80 8.22 -5.38
CA ILE A 50 -14.32 9.63 -5.35
C ILE A 50 -14.53 10.19 -3.95
N ALA A 51 -15.68 9.95 -3.35
CA ALA A 51 -15.98 10.37 -1.98
C ALA A 51 -15.04 9.69 -0.97
N ALA A 52 -14.78 8.38 -1.14
CA ALA A 52 -13.86 7.63 -0.31
C ALA A 52 -12.43 8.16 -0.37
N GLY A 53 -11.94 8.55 -1.55
CA GLY A 53 -10.62 9.17 -1.69
C GLY A 53 -10.50 10.47 -0.88
N ARG A 54 -11.51 11.34 -0.92
CA ARG A 54 -11.52 12.57 -0.11
C ARG A 54 -11.57 12.27 1.38
N MET A 55 -12.49 11.41 1.80
CA MET A 55 -12.65 11.02 3.20
C MET A 55 -11.41 10.34 3.76
N PHE A 56 -10.74 9.49 2.97
CA PHE A 56 -9.48 8.87 3.33
C PHE A 56 -8.43 9.93 3.66
N PHE A 57 -8.26 10.94 2.79
CA PHE A 57 -7.27 12.00 3.03
C PHE A 57 -7.63 12.92 4.19
N GLU A 58 -8.92 13.23 4.38
CA GLU A 58 -9.39 14.00 5.53
C GLU A 58 -9.13 13.27 6.85
N GLN A 59 -9.44 11.98 6.92
CA GLN A 59 -9.18 11.16 8.11
C GLN A 59 -7.68 11.07 8.37
N LEU A 60 -6.87 10.73 7.37
CA LEU A 60 -5.42 10.62 7.51
C LEU A 60 -4.80 11.93 8.02
N ASN A 61 -5.24 13.07 7.51
CA ASN A 61 -4.78 14.36 8.02
C ASN A 61 -5.15 14.59 9.49
N LYS A 62 -6.35 14.21 9.94
CA LYS A 62 -6.75 14.31 11.35
C LYS A 62 -5.85 13.49 12.27
N PHE A 63 -5.50 12.26 11.88
CA PHE A 63 -4.54 11.45 12.64
C PHE A 63 -3.17 12.14 12.73
N LEU A 64 -2.68 12.69 11.61
CA LEU A 64 -1.42 13.44 11.59
C LEU A 64 -1.46 14.66 12.52
N ASP A 65 -2.52 15.47 12.44
CA ASP A 65 -2.72 16.69 13.23
C ASP A 65 -2.79 16.39 14.73
N ASN A 66 -3.43 15.28 15.09
CA ASN A 66 -3.58 14.83 16.47
C ASN A 66 -2.37 14.04 17.01
N ARG A 67 -1.32 13.84 16.21
CA ARG A 67 -0.14 13.02 16.55
C ARG A 67 -0.51 11.58 16.98
N GLN A 68 -1.46 10.96 16.29
CA GLN A 68 -1.93 9.61 16.56
C GLN A 68 -1.33 8.60 15.59
N SER A 69 -0.92 7.43 16.10
CA SER A 69 -0.44 6.33 15.27
C SER A 69 -1.56 5.76 14.39
N ILE A 70 -1.23 5.39 13.15
CA ILE A 70 -2.21 4.85 12.19
C ILE A 70 -1.55 3.87 11.21
N VAL A 71 -2.32 2.85 10.81
CA VAL A 71 -2.00 1.97 9.68
C VAL A 71 -2.85 2.37 8.47
N VAL A 72 -2.22 2.56 7.32
CA VAL A 72 -2.91 2.88 6.07
C VAL A 72 -2.65 1.84 5.01
N GLU A 73 -3.70 1.40 4.31
CA GLU A 73 -3.57 0.65 3.07
C GLU A 73 -3.65 1.60 1.86
N THR A 74 -2.73 1.45 0.91
CA THR A 74 -2.74 2.26 -0.30
C THR A 74 -2.15 1.50 -1.50
N THR A 75 -2.54 1.91 -2.70
CA THR A 75 -1.87 1.43 -3.92
C THR A 75 -0.54 2.13 -4.17
N LEU A 76 -0.17 3.14 -3.38
CA LEU A 76 1.06 3.93 -3.53
C LEU A 76 1.26 4.52 -4.94
N SER A 77 0.20 4.64 -5.73
CA SER A 77 0.27 5.04 -7.15
C SER A 77 -0.08 6.52 -7.39
N GLY A 78 -0.59 7.22 -6.37
CA GLY A 78 -0.98 8.62 -6.41
C GLY A 78 0.04 9.54 -5.72
N SER A 79 0.17 10.79 -6.17
CA SER A 79 1.15 11.74 -5.63
C SER A 79 0.84 12.26 -4.22
N TYR A 80 -0.43 12.19 -3.79
CA TYR A 80 -0.85 12.75 -2.50
C TYR A 80 -0.24 11.99 -1.32
N ILE A 81 -0.21 10.65 -1.37
CA ILE A 81 0.34 9.86 -0.25
C ILE A 81 1.84 10.15 -0.04
N ASN A 82 2.59 10.49 -1.09
CA ASN A 82 3.98 10.93 -0.98
C ASN A 82 4.08 12.22 -0.14
N LYS A 83 3.19 13.20 -0.40
CA LYS A 83 3.14 14.45 0.37
C LYS A 83 2.79 14.21 1.83
N VAL A 84 1.87 13.29 2.10
CA VAL A 84 1.48 12.91 3.46
C VAL A 84 2.65 12.26 4.20
N ALA A 85 3.38 11.34 3.57
CA ALA A 85 4.53 10.68 4.20
C ALA A 85 5.64 11.69 4.55
N GLN A 86 5.96 12.61 3.63
CA GLN A 86 6.91 13.69 3.89
C GLN A 86 6.46 14.59 5.05
N ARG A 87 5.17 14.94 5.09
CA ARG A 87 4.58 15.70 6.19
C ARG A 87 4.66 14.95 7.52
N ALA A 88 4.36 13.65 7.54
CA ALA A 88 4.47 12.81 8.72
C ALA A 88 5.91 12.79 9.25
N LYS A 89 6.91 12.62 8.36
CA LYS A 89 8.34 12.73 8.72
C LYS A 89 8.67 14.09 9.34
N ALA A 90 8.19 15.20 8.75
CA ALA A 90 8.41 16.54 9.29
C ALA A 90 7.74 16.74 10.67
N LEU A 91 6.64 16.04 10.95
CA LEU A 91 5.97 16.04 12.25
C LEU A 91 6.63 15.11 13.29
N GLY A 92 7.69 14.39 12.88
CA GLY A 92 8.44 13.48 13.74
C GLY A 92 7.80 12.10 13.89
N TYR A 93 7.03 11.64 12.90
CA TYR A 93 6.53 10.26 12.87
C TYR A 93 7.66 9.27 12.58
N TYR A 94 7.53 8.09 13.16
CA TYR A 94 8.21 6.89 12.68
C TYR A 94 7.45 6.36 11.46
N LEU A 95 8.11 6.34 10.30
CA LEU A 95 7.51 5.92 9.04
C LEU A 95 7.97 4.50 8.71
N LYS A 96 7.03 3.56 8.75
CA LYS A 96 7.23 2.18 8.33
C LYS A 96 6.49 1.90 7.03
N VAL A 97 7.15 1.31 6.05
CA VAL A 97 6.52 0.94 4.77
C VAL A 97 6.66 -0.55 4.51
N ILE A 98 5.55 -1.26 4.38
CA ILE A 98 5.52 -2.66 3.97
C ILE A 98 4.97 -2.70 2.55
N TYR A 99 5.82 -3.02 1.59
CA TYR A 99 5.47 -3.03 0.18
C TYR A 99 5.33 -4.45 -0.35
N LEU A 100 4.15 -4.78 -0.86
CA LEU A 100 3.84 -6.06 -1.47
C LEU A 100 3.93 -5.96 -3.00
N PHE A 101 4.69 -6.87 -3.62
CA PHE A 101 4.74 -7.01 -5.07
C PHE A 101 4.40 -8.44 -5.52
N VAL A 102 4.05 -8.54 -6.80
CA VAL A 102 3.70 -9.79 -7.50
C VAL A 102 4.34 -9.77 -8.88
N ASP A 103 4.17 -10.85 -9.62
CA ASP A 103 4.90 -11.14 -10.85
C ASP A 103 4.65 -10.13 -11.96
N SER A 104 3.40 -9.70 -12.12
CA SER A 104 2.99 -8.93 -13.27
C SER A 104 1.63 -8.24 -13.05
N PRO A 105 1.29 -7.23 -13.86
CA PRO A 105 -0.05 -6.65 -13.84
C PRO A 105 -1.15 -7.68 -14.18
N GLU A 106 -0.87 -8.69 -15.00
CA GLU A 106 -1.82 -9.77 -15.34
C GLU A 106 -2.19 -10.59 -14.10
N VAL A 107 -1.23 -10.90 -13.22
CA VAL A 107 -1.53 -11.56 -11.93
C VAL A 107 -2.45 -10.70 -11.08
N CYS A 108 -2.21 -9.39 -11.03
CA CYS A 108 -3.10 -8.44 -10.37
C CYS A 108 -4.51 -8.47 -10.95
N ILE A 109 -4.65 -8.41 -12.28
CA ILE A 109 -5.94 -8.46 -12.98
C ILE A 109 -6.69 -9.75 -12.67
N LEU A 110 -6.03 -10.91 -12.76
CA LEU A 110 -6.62 -12.21 -12.45
C LEU A 110 -7.13 -12.27 -11.00
N ARG A 111 -6.33 -11.77 -10.04
CA ARG A 111 -6.72 -11.70 -8.63
C ARG A 111 -7.89 -10.74 -8.40
N VAL A 112 -7.92 -9.59 -9.09
CA VAL A 112 -9.03 -8.62 -9.02
C VAL A 112 -10.32 -9.20 -9.59
N LYS A 113 -10.27 -9.90 -10.73
CA LYS A 113 -11.42 -10.62 -11.29
C LYS A 113 -11.92 -11.71 -10.35
N GLY A 114 -10.99 -12.48 -9.77
CA GLY A 114 -11.32 -13.54 -8.81
C GLY A 114 -12.04 -13.05 -7.55
N ARG A 115 -11.69 -11.86 -7.03
CA ARG A 115 -12.42 -11.26 -5.90
C ARG A 115 -13.74 -10.62 -6.30
N LEU A 116 -13.86 -10.10 -7.53
CA LEU A 116 -15.13 -9.55 -8.04
C LEU A 116 -16.22 -10.61 -8.03
N LEU A 117 -15.89 -11.84 -8.45
CA LEU A 117 -16.77 -13.02 -8.35
C LEU A 117 -17.20 -13.35 -6.90
N LYS A 118 -16.45 -12.88 -5.91
CA LYS A 118 -16.73 -13.07 -4.48
C LYS A 118 -17.33 -11.82 -3.82
N GLY A 119 -17.82 -10.86 -4.60
CA GLY A 119 -18.44 -9.63 -4.12
C GLY A 119 -17.46 -8.48 -3.80
N GLY A 120 -16.24 -8.53 -4.33
CA GLY A 120 -15.30 -7.41 -4.30
C GLY A 120 -15.66 -6.30 -5.30
N HIS A 121 -14.89 -5.22 -5.31
CA HIS A 121 -15.07 -4.13 -6.28
C HIS A 121 -14.28 -4.38 -7.58
N ASP A 122 -14.84 -3.91 -8.69
CA ASP A 122 -14.20 -3.91 -9.99
C ASP A 122 -13.20 -2.75 -10.13
N VAL A 123 -12.11 -2.96 -10.87
CA VAL A 123 -11.12 -1.94 -11.20
C VAL A 123 -10.75 -2.15 -12.68
N PRO A 124 -10.80 -1.12 -13.52
CA PRO A 124 -10.42 -1.25 -14.93
C PRO A 124 -8.98 -1.76 -15.07
N GLU A 125 -8.76 -2.66 -16.03
CA GLU A 125 -7.46 -3.33 -16.22
C GLU A 125 -6.33 -2.34 -16.51
N GLU A 126 -6.58 -1.35 -17.37
CA GLU A 126 -5.64 -0.26 -17.66
C GLU A 126 -5.23 0.51 -16.40
N ASP A 127 -6.17 0.67 -15.46
CA ASP A 127 -5.92 1.32 -14.19
C ASP A 127 -5.08 0.43 -13.27
N ILE A 128 -5.30 -0.88 -13.27
CA ILE A 128 -4.48 -1.85 -12.52
C ILE A 128 -3.04 -1.80 -13.04
N GLU A 129 -2.84 -1.90 -14.35
CA GLU A 129 -1.53 -1.89 -14.99
C GLU A 129 -0.78 -0.58 -14.72
N ARG A 130 -1.43 0.56 -14.97
CA ARG A 130 -0.86 1.88 -14.69
C ARG A 130 -0.45 2.04 -13.23
N ARG A 131 -1.30 1.58 -12.29
CA ARG A 131 -1.02 1.65 -10.85
C ARG A 131 0.09 0.70 -10.45
N PHE A 132 0.22 -0.46 -11.08
CA PHE A 132 1.25 -1.45 -10.80
C PHE A 132 2.66 -0.86 -10.95
N TYR A 133 2.99 -0.33 -12.13
CA TYR A 133 4.31 0.26 -12.37
C TYR A 133 4.56 1.53 -11.56
N ARG A 134 3.55 2.40 -11.44
CA ARG A 134 3.67 3.62 -10.62
C ARG A 134 3.89 3.32 -9.14
N SER A 135 3.19 2.32 -8.60
CA SER A 135 3.32 1.87 -7.21
C SER A 135 4.75 1.42 -6.92
N LEU A 136 5.34 0.61 -7.81
CA LEU A 136 6.70 0.09 -7.68
C LEU A 136 7.74 1.20 -7.66
N ARG A 137 7.68 2.09 -8.67
CA ARG A 137 8.58 3.25 -8.75
C ARG A 137 8.44 4.16 -7.54
N ASN A 138 7.22 4.49 -7.14
CA ASN A 138 7.00 5.31 -5.96
C ASN A 138 7.60 4.67 -4.71
N PHE A 139 7.39 3.38 -4.49
CA PHE A 139 8.01 2.70 -3.36
C PHE A 139 9.53 2.84 -3.38
N TRP A 140 10.16 2.43 -4.48
CA TRP A 140 11.60 2.33 -4.57
C TRP A 140 12.33 3.68 -4.55
N GLU A 141 11.76 4.66 -5.24
CA GLU A 141 12.39 5.98 -5.45
C GLU A 141 11.96 7.00 -4.40
N ASN A 142 10.71 6.95 -3.91
CA ASN A 142 10.15 8.02 -3.07
C ASN A 142 9.98 7.62 -1.60
N PHE A 143 9.57 6.38 -1.31
CA PHE A 143 9.29 5.94 0.06
C PHE A 143 10.49 5.29 0.74
N ARG A 144 11.19 4.40 0.03
CA ARG A 144 12.39 3.73 0.53
C ARG A 144 13.40 4.73 1.15
N PRO A 145 13.73 5.88 0.54
CA PRO A 145 14.74 6.79 1.07
C PRO A 145 14.30 7.62 2.29
N ILE A 146 13.00 7.66 2.60
CA ILE A 146 12.47 8.46 3.72
C ILE A 146 11.94 7.61 4.88
N SER A 147 11.81 6.31 4.67
CA SER A 147 11.25 5.40 5.68
C SER A 147 12.29 5.08 6.75
N ASP A 148 11.87 5.07 8.01
CA ASP A 148 12.72 4.62 9.11
C ASP A 148 12.88 3.09 9.08
N GLU A 149 11.86 2.40 8.57
CA GLU A 149 11.90 0.97 8.25
C GLU A 149 11.07 0.72 6.98
N TRP A 150 11.57 -0.13 6.09
CA TRP A 150 10.80 -0.64 4.98
C TRP A 150 11.04 -2.14 4.78
N ASN A 151 10.00 -2.83 4.32
CA ASN A 151 10.04 -4.25 3.99
C ASN A 151 9.48 -4.44 2.57
N LEU A 152 10.25 -5.11 1.71
CA LEU A 152 9.83 -5.54 0.40
C LEU A 152 9.43 -7.01 0.47
N ILE A 153 8.16 -7.30 0.20
CA ILE A 153 7.58 -8.64 0.34
C ILE A 153 7.00 -9.08 -1.00
N TYR A 154 7.45 -10.22 -1.49
CA TYR A 154 6.85 -10.89 -2.64
C TYR A 154 5.64 -11.72 -2.19
N ASN A 155 4.55 -11.66 -2.97
CA ASN A 155 3.33 -12.42 -2.71
C ASN A 155 2.94 -13.31 -3.91
N GLY A 156 3.74 -14.36 -4.14
CA GLY A 156 3.54 -15.37 -5.18
C GLY A 156 2.68 -16.56 -4.73
N GLU A 157 2.77 -17.66 -5.48
CA GLU A 157 1.96 -18.87 -5.24
C GLU A 157 2.24 -19.57 -3.91
N ILE A 158 3.52 -19.57 -3.49
CA ILE A 158 3.95 -20.20 -2.23
C ILE A 158 3.76 -19.29 -1.00
N GLY A 159 3.11 -18.13 -1.17
CA GLY A 159 2.81 -17.18 -0.10
C GLY A 159 3.81 -16.02 0.01
N TRP A 160 3.80 -15.36 1.17
CA TRP A 160 4.62 -14.18 1.44
C TRP A 160 6.08 -14.54 1.70
N GLN A 161 6.98 -13.87 1.00
CA GLN A 161 8.43 -14.01 1.18
C GLN A 161 9.06 -12.64 1.34
N LEU A 162 9.80 -12.43 2.43
CA LEU A 162 10.55 -11.21 2.63
C LEU A 162 11.75 -11.20 1.67
N THR A 163 11.75 -10.26 0.74
CA THR A 163 12.75 -10.15 -0.32
C THR A 163 13.92 -9.28 0.11
N ALA A 164 13.62 -8.14 0.71
CA ALA A 164 14.60 -7.19 1.23
C ALA A 164 13.99 -6.38 2.37
N THR A 165 14.83 -5.89 3.28
CA THR A 165 14.44 -5.01 4.37
C THR A 165 15.50 -3.94 4.57
N GLY A 166 15.11 -2.76 5.03
CA GLY A 166 16.07 -1.71 5.27
C GLY A 166 15.47 -0.46 5.88
N ASN A 167 16.26 0.60 5.83
CA ASN A 167 15.91 1.92 6.28
C ASN A 167 16.35 2.95 5.21
N LYS A 168 16.30 4.23 5.58
CA LYS A 168 16.72 5.35 4.72
C LYS A 168 18.15 5.28 4.19
N THR A 169 19.08 4.63 4.90
CA THR A 169 20.52 4.63 4.60
C THR A 169 21.04 3.30 4.08
N GLU A 170 20.54 2.19 4.60
CA GLU A 170 21.06 0.85 4.32
C GLU A 170 19.93 -0.16 4.17
N PHE A 171 20.23 -1.27 3.51
CA PHE A 171 19.29 -2.38 3.38
C PHE A 171 20.01 -3.70 3.13
N GLU A 172 19.31 -4.77 3.46
CA GLU A 172 19.74 -6.15 3.29
C GLU A 172 18.84 -6.84 2.27
N ILE A 173 19.45 -7.58 1.35
CA ILE A 173 18.76 -8.46 0.42
C ILE A 173 18.74 -9.86 1.04
N LEU A 174 17.54 -10.37 1.27
CA LEU A 174 17.32 -11.67 1.91
C LEU A 174 17.00 -12.77 0.89
N ASN A 175 16.53 -12.37 -0.29
CA ASN A 175 16.30 -13.28 -1.42
C ASN A 175 16.76 -12.62 -2.73
N GLU A 176 17.96 -12.99 -3.17
CA GLU A 176 18.61 -12.45 -4.37
C GLU A 176 17.79 -12.69 -5.65
N ILE A 177 17.16 -13.86 -5.78
CA ILE A 177 16.36 -14.21 -6.97
C ILE A 177 15.14 -13.30 -7.06
N LEU A 178 14.41 -13.13 -5.95
CA LEU A 178 13.25 -12.23 -5.91
C LEU A 178 13.65 -10.77 -6.07
N MET A 179 14.83 -10.38 -5.60
CA MET A 179 15.35 -9.03 -5.78
C MET A 179 15.71 -8.73 -7.25
N GLN A 180 16.38 -9.66 -7.93
CA GLN A 180 16.63 -9.57 -9.37
C GLN A 180 15.33 -9.46 -10.15
N PHE A 181 14.34 -10.28 -9.79
CA PHE A 181 13.02 -10.23 -10.41
C PHE A 181 12.30 -8.90 -10.17
N PHE A 182 12.32 -8.37 -8.94
CA PHE A 182 11.79 -7.05 -8.63
C PHE A 182 12.43 -5.96 -9.50
N ASN A 183 13.76 -5.98 -9.65
CA ASN A 183 14.50 -5.00 -10.46
C ASN A 183 14.09 -5.08 -11.95
N LEU A 184 13.93 -6.28 -12.51
CA LEU A 184 13.45 -6.48 -13.88
C LEU A 184 12.06 -5.90 -14.11
N ILE A 185 11.18 -5.91 -13.10
CA ILE A 185 9.87 -5.28 -13.18
C ILE A 185 9.99 -3.75 -13.07
N LEU A 186 10.87 -3.27 -12.19
CA LEU A 186 11.07 -1.84 -11.94
C LEU A 186 11.60 -1.08 -13.17
N GLU A 187 12.39 -1.75 -14.01
CA GLU A 187 12.97 -1.21 -15.25
C GLU A 187 11.97 -1.05 -16.41
N LYS A 188 10.73 -1.57 -16.28
CA LYS A 188 9.65 -1.43 -17.28
C LYS A 188 8.85 -0.14 -17.09
#